data_AF-R0KPU6-F1
#
_entry.id   AF-R0KPU6-F1
#
_cell.length_a   1.000
_cell.length_b   1.000
_cell.length_c   1.000
_cell.angle_alpha   90.00
_cell.angle_beta   90.00
_cell.angle_gamma   90.00
#
_symmetry.space_group_name_H-M   'P 1'
#
loop_
_entity.id
_entity.type
_entity.pdbx_description
1 polymer ?
#
loop_
_entity_poly.entity_id
_entity_poly.type
_entity_poly.pdbx_seq_one_letter_code
_entity_poly.pdbx_strand_id
1 'polypeptide(L)'
;MNLLTVLLVLLSNIYSLNPYVYIDTEYFVEHNFWEPIEKSPDLNKKNLCSVRIKFEERDEHLCTIELPNDSDYRYETNNSYYSNINRSDVRNIISYLKSQRKDKAYLRFEFYYTDKSHEYARKAFLDHRNLEWYKTFKVVELKTENTIEFSNDEPRNVVMHHVEERFRNLILNDLIIFNNKILKEWNGEFEEKPNFDLYYFKNYSDCFKELKGFIDSLKFLVLFDDTSNSATFTTSNQETNTITYSSVIENLTEKFGKDFENMNTDEKRILKSVFDSICKSVTNELLNDKIVLPLGKSYTIDYHFEKLYAFIIKKTCETQEICICPDRYKSKRAFCHHYPNDAHEKMNLKKILLFDLYETISKYFFNLTSEDYVEFEKVVCDFYNMIKYLKNKFRDECLQLDIQCLRKNKAYSKPIVINDYKCRIVKGIELYFPKNSETGKLKAFDSEGKEIEIKKGVDYFKTSKSTIFITFENILSKKIKEIEVFSENNEFSKRFWILEDLRIKEDESDIN
;
A
#
# COMPACT_ATOMS: atom_id res chain seq x y z
N MET A 1 2.38 62.72 13.99
CA MET A 1 2.09 61.29 13.74
C MET A 1 1.81 61.15 12.24
N ASN A 2 2.62 60.40 11.50
CA ASN A 2 2.50 60.28 10.03
C ASN A 2 1.29 59.38 9.68
N LEU A 3 0.56 59.69 8.61
CA LEU A 3 -0.54 58.90 8.05
C LEU A 3 -0.18 57.42 7.89
N LEU A 4 1.08 57.10 7.55
CA LEU A 4 1.61 55.73 7.47
C LEU A 4 1.59 55.03 8.85
N THR A 5 1.92 55.74 9.92
CA THR A 5 1.87 55.22 11.30
C THR A 5 0.43 55.04 11.75
N VAL A 6 -0.47 55.95 11.37
CA VAL A 6 -1.92 55.81 11.62
C VAL A 6 -2.49 54.61 10.85
N LEU A 7 -2.10 54.42 9.59
CA LEU A 7 -2.47 53.27 8.77
C LEU A 7 -1.90 51.95 9.31
N LEU A 8 -0.64 51.93 9.76
CA LEU A 8 -0.05 50.73 10.38
C LEU A 8 -0.73 50.39 11.70
N VAL A 9 -1.09 51.38 12.52
CA VAL A 9 -1.83 51.19 13.78
C VAL A 9 -3.27 50.76 13.50
N LEU A 10 -3.93 51.33 12.49
CA LEU A 10 -5.27 50.91 12.07
C LEU A 10 -5.24 49.51 11.47
N LEU A 11 -4.28 49.19 10.59
CA LEU A 11 -4.12 47.87 10.03
C LEU A 11 -3.76 46.86 11.12
N SER A 12 -2.87 47.19 12.06
CA SER A 12 -2.58 46.31 13.19
C SER A 12 -3.81 46.10 14.08
N ASN A 13 -4.63 47.14 14.28
CA ASN A 13 -5.88 47.03 15.04
C ASN A 13 -6.96 46.24 14.29
N ILE A 14 -7.05 46.40 12.96
CA ILE A 14 -7.95 45.64 12.07
C ILE A 14 -7.51 44.17 11.97
N TYR A 15 -6.20 43.90 11.87
CA TYR A 15 -5.66 42.54 11.95
C TYR A 15 -5.78 41.96 13.37
N SER A 16 -5.83 42.79 14.41
CA SER A 16 -6.11 42.36 15.79
C SER A 16 -7.59 42.18 16.13
N LEU A 17 -8.50 42.50 15.19
CA LEU A 17 -9.96 42.38 15.34
C LEU A 17 -10.51 41.03 14.84
N ASN A 18 -9.67 40.12 14.32
CA ASN A 18 -10.10 38.76 14.03
C ASN A 18 -10.35 38.00 15.36
N PRO A 19 -11.54 37.45 15.61
CA PRO A 19 -11.88 36.96 16.94
C PRO A 19 -10.97 35.79 17.33
N TYR A 20 -10.31 36.00 18.47
CA TYR A 20 -9.18 35.29 19.08
C TYR A 20 -9.33 33.76 19.28
N VAL A 21 -10.47 33.15 19.00
CA VAL A 21 -10.60 31.67 18.99
C VAL A 21 -11.38 31.25 17.76
N TYR A 22 -10.94 30.20 17.08
CA TYR A 22 -11.67 29.60 15.97
C TYR A 22 -12.01 28.14 16.23
N ILE A 23 -13.16 27.73 15.71
CA ILE A 23 -13.62 26.33 15.67
C ILE A 23 -13.40 25.79 14.26
N ASP A 24 -12.97 24.55 14.14
CA ASP A 24 -12.88 23.85 12.87
C ASP A 24 -13.20 22.36 13.03
N THR A 25 -13.48 21.68 11.93
CA THR A 25 -13.69 20.23 11.90
C THR A 25 -12.37 19.51 11.72
N GLU A 26 -12.03 18.58 12.61
CA GLU A 26 -10.79 17.80 12.49
C GLU A 26 -11.01 16.30 12.67
N TYR A 27 -9.99 15.53 12.25
CA TYR A 27 -9.97 14.08 12.31
C TYR A 27 -8.79 13.58 13.14
N PHE A 28 -9.05 12.58 13.97
CA PHE A 28 -8.03 11.92 14.78
C PHE A 28 -8.11 10.42 14.60
N VAL A 29 -6.96 9.76 14.63
CA VAL A 29 -6.87 8.31 14.77
C VAL A 29 -6.94 7.99 16.26
N GLU A 30 -8.03 7.37 16.69
CA GLU A 30 -8.17 6.75 18.00
C GLU A 30 -7.59 5.33 17.96
N HIS A 31 -6.63 5.00 18.83
CA HIS A 31 -5.96 3.69 18.82
C HIS A 31 -5.49 3.23 20.21
N ASN A 32 -5.03 1.98 20.33
CA ASN A 32 -4.45 1.45 21.57
C ASN A 32 -3.11 0.69 21.33
N PHE A 33 -2.30 1.13 20.37
CA PHE A 33 -1.14 0.36 19.90
C PHE A 33 -0.08 0.04 20.98
N TRP A 34 0.03 0.90 21.99
CA TRP A 34 1.02 0.77 23.07
C TRP A 34 0.47 0.16 24.35
N GLU A 35 -0.82 -0.18 24.38
CA GLU A 35 -1.39 -0.91 25.50
C GLU A 35 -1.08 -2.40 25.37
N PRO A 36 -0.86 -3.12 26.49
CA PRO A 36 -0.73 -4.57 26.46
C PRO A 36 -2.01 -5.22 25.91
N ILE A 37 -1.86 -6.09 24.92
CA ILE A 37 -2.96 -6.88 24.34
C ILE A 37 -2.66 -8.37 24.51
N GLU A 38 -3.70 -9.21 24.64
CA GLU A 38 -3.53 -10.66 24.84
C GLU A 38 -2.75 -11.33 23.68
N LYS A 39 -2.85 -10.77 22.47
CA LYS A 39 -2.18 -11.25 21.26
C LYS A 39 -1.16 -10.23 20.71
N SER A 40 -0.24 -9.77 21.56
CA SER A 40 0.91 -9.00 21.09
C SER A 40 1.98 -9.91 20.48
N PRO A 41 2.67 -9.53 19.39
CA PRO A 41 3.81 -10.28 18.89
C PRO A 41 4.88 -10.42 19.98
N ASP A 42 5.38 -11.65 20.22
CA ASP A 42 6.55 -11.87 21.07
C ASP A 42 7.84 -11.50 20.30
N LEU A 43 8.04 -10.20 20.10
CA LEU A 43 9.20 -9.64 19.43
C LEU A 43 10.30 -9.36 20.46
N ASN A 44 10.93 -10.42 20.99
CA ASN A 44 12.23 -10.37 21.68
C ASN A 44 12.54 -9.05 22.41
N LYS A 45 11.68 -8.63 23.35
CA LYS A 45 11.85 -7.44 24.22
C LYS A 45 12.15 -6.10 23.50
N LYS A 46 11.75 -5.93 22.24
CA LYS A 46 11.90 -4.63 21.54
C LYS A 46 10.66 -3.75 21.74
N ASN A 47 10.88 -2.44 21.73
CA ASN A 47 9.86 -1.43 21.98
C ASN A 47 9.18 -1.02 20.66
N LEU A 48 7.85 -1.01 20.63
CA LEU A 48 7.09 -0.44 19.51
C LEU A 48 7.32 1.08 19.47
N CYS A 49 7.85 1.61 18.37
CA CYS A 49 8.13 3.03 18.24
C CYS A 49 7.19 3.77 17.29
N SER A 50 6.69 3.10 16.25
CA SER A 50 5.78 3.72 15.29
C SER A 50 4.92 2.69 14.56
N VAL A 51 3.78 3.14 14.07
CA VAL A 51 2.84 2.40 13.22
C VAL A 51 2.60 3.20 11.96
N ARG A 52 2.82 2.61 10.78
CA ARG A 52 2.48 3.23 9.50
C ARG A 52 1.25 2.61 8.89
N ILE A 53 0.33 3.44 8.43
CA ILE A 53 -0.85 3.01 7.69
C ILE A 53 -0.62 3.33 6.21
N LYS A 54 -0.91 2.35 5.35
CA LYS A 54 -0.75 2.44 3.89
C LYS A 54 -1.93 1.80 3.19
N PHE A 55 -2.14 2.16 1.93
CA PHE A 55 -3.04 1.41 1.06
C PHE A 55 -2.49 0.02 0.77
N GLU A 56 -3.35 -0.98 0.60
CA GLU A 56 -2.95 -2.37 0.32
C GLU A 56 -2.19 -2.51 -1.01
N GLU A 57 -2.68 -1.82 -2.04
CA GLU A 57 -2.24 -1.98 -3.43
C GLU A 57 -1.15 -0.98 -3.85
N ARG A 58 -0.88 0.03 -3.00
CA ARG A 58 0.06 1.11 -3.29
C ARG A 58 1.08 1.19 -2.18
N ASP A 59 2.34 1.45 -2.53
CA ASP A 59 3.35 1.81 -1.52
C ASP A 59 3.25 3.30 -1.12
N GLU A 60 2.11 3.93 -1.41
CA GLU A 60 1.76 5.27 -0.99
C GLU A 60 1.49 5.27 0.52
N HIS A 61 2.24 6.13 1.22
CA HIS A 61 2.13 6.33 2.65
C HIS A 61 0.93 7.20 2.97
N LEU A 62 0.10 6.76 3.92
CA LEU A 62 -1.11 7.47 4.32
C LEU A 62 -0.85 8.28 5.58
N CYS A 63 -0.44 7.64 6.67
CA CYS A 63 -0.01 8.34 7.87
C CYS A 63 0.98 7.49 8.69
N THR A 64 1.83 8.18 9.47
CA THR A 64 2.69 7.58 10.49
C THR A 64 2.17 8.00 11.85
N ILE A 65 1.94 7.04 12.71
CA ILE A 65 1.54 7.20 14.10
C ILE A 65 2.76 6.85 14.94
N GLU A 66 3.37 7.86 15.55
CA GLU A 66 4.54 7.67 16.39
C GLU A 66 4.13 7.46 17.85
N LEU A 67 5.06 6.93 18.64
CA LEU A 67 4.87 6.78 20.08
C LEU A 67 4.44 8.14 20.69
N PRO A 68 3.35 8.16 21.48
CA PRO A 68 2.86 9.37 22.13
C PRO A 68 3.98 10.13 22.85
N ASN A 69 4.18 11.39 22.45
CA ASN A 69 4.87 12.39 23.26
C ASN A 69 3.97 12.85 24.41
N ASP A 70 4.48 13.65 25.34
CA ASP A 70 3.66 14.25 26.40
C ASP A 70 2.55 15.17 25.82
N SER A 71 2.64 15.49 24.53
CA SER A 71 1.65 16.20 23.74
C SER A 71 0.60 15.31 23.05
N ASP A 72 0.66 13.98 23.17
CA ASP A 72 -0.30 13.05 22.55
C ASP A 72 -1.25 12.47 23.62
N TYR A 73 -2.56 12.47 23.32
CA TYR A 73 -3.59 12.39 24.35
C TYR A 73 -4.00 10.97 24.65
N ARG A 74 -4.14 10.66 25.95
CA ARG A 74 -4.75 9.44 26.45
C ARG A 74 -6.16 9.76 26.96
N TYR A 75 -7.13 8.98 26.50
CA TYR A 75 -8.44 8.89 27.13
C TYR A 75 -8.29 8.03 28.39
N GLU A 76 -8.41 8.65 29.57
CA GLU A 76 -8.17 7.97 30.85
C GLU A 76 -9.15 6.82 31.11
N THR A 77 -10.37 6.90 30.58
CA THR A 77 -11.43 5.92 30.85
C THR A 77 -11.38 4.68 29.95
N ASN A 78 -10.79 4.77 28.75
CA ASN A 78 -10.78 3.67 27.77
C ASN A 78 -9.38 3.22 27.33
N ASN A 79 -8.31 3.84 27.84
CA ASN A 79 -6.92 3.59 27.41
C ASN A 79 -6.67 3.76 25.90
N SER A 80 -7.48 4.58 25.23
CA SER A 80 -7.26 4.96 23.84
C SER A 80 -6.35 6.18 23.75
N TYR A 81 -5.51 6.23 22.73
CA TYR A 81 -4.70 7.37 22.33
C TYR A 81 -5.28 8.04 21.08
N TYR A 82 -5.13 9.36 20.97
CA TYR A 82 -5.55 10.11 19.79
C TYR A 82 -4.34 10.73 19.10
N SER A 83 -4.16 10.41 17.81
CA SER A 83 -3.10 10.94 16.98
C SER A 83 -3.67 11.69 15.78
N ASN A 84 -3.05 12.83 15.44
CA ASN A 84 -3.48 13.67 14.33
C ASN A 84 -3.43 12.91 12.99
N ILE A 85 -4.42 13.13 12.13
CA ILE A 85 -4.40 12.68 10.73
C ILE A 85 -4.87 13.82 9.83
N ASN A 86 -4.17 14.05 8.71
CA ASN A 86 -4.53 15.16 7.83
C ASN A 86 -5.87 14.89 7.14
N ARG A 87 -6.65 15.95 6.92
CA ARG A 87 -7.92 15.87 6.18
C ARG A 87 -7.75 15.29 4.77
N SER A 88 -6.62 15.56 4.11
CA SER A 88 -6.28 14.98 2.80
C SER A 88 -6.22 13.45 2.85
N ASP A 89 -5.63 12.91 3.91
CA ASP A 89 -5.42 11.48 4.08
C ASP A 89 -6.77 10.78 4.34
N VAL A 90 -7.63 11.41 5.15
CA VAL A 90 -9.02 10.95 5.36
C VAL A 90 -9.82 10.98 4.06
N ARG A 91 -9.73 12.06 3.27
CA ARG A 91 -10.37 12.15 1.94
C ARG A 91 -9.87 11.05 1.01
N ASN A 92 -8.57 10.73 1.04
CA ASN A 92 -7.99 9.65 0.26
C ASN A 92 -8.54 8.28 0.71
N ILE A 93 -8.71 8.03 2.02
CA ILE A 93 -9.37 6.81 2.52
C ILE A 93 -10.81 6.73 2.02
N ILE A 94 -11.58 7.82 2.12
CA ILE A 94 -12.98 7.84 1.67
C ILE A 94 -13.09 7.61 0.16
N SER A 95 -12.19 8.21 -0.63
CA SER A 95 -12.13 7.98 -2.08
C SER A 95 -11.73 6.54 -2.41
N TYR A 96 -10.78 5.98 -1.66
CA TYR A 96 -10.40 4.58 -1.75
C TYR A 96 -11.59 3.66 -1.49
N LEU A 97 -12.33 3.87 -0.39
CA LEU A 97 -13.56 3.13 -0.07
C LEU A 97 -14.59 3.17 -1.21
N LYS A 98 -14.83 4.34 -1.80
CA LYS A 98 -15.80 4.52 -2.88
C LYS A 98 -15.37 3.90 -4.21
N SER A 99 -14.07 3.75 -4.44
CA SER A 99 -13.52 3.23 -5.71
C SER A 99 -13.26 1.73 -5.71
N GLN A 100 -13.39 1.05 -4.55
CA GLN A 100 -13.16 -0.38 -4.47
C GLN A 100 -14.21 -1.18 -5.23
N ARG A 101 -13.74 -2.13 -6.04
CA ARG A 101 -14.57 -3.14 -6.71
C ARG A 101 -14.77 -4.40 -5.86
N LYS A 102 -14.03 -4.53 -4.76
CA LYS A 102 -14.10 -5.64 -3.81
C LYS A 102 -15.21 -5.38 -2.78
N ASP A 103 -15.76 -6.44 -2.20
CA ASP A 103 -16.75 -6.36 -1.12
C ASP A 103 -16.21 -5.67 0.15
N LYS A 104 -14.89 -5.76 0.36
CA LYS A 104 -14.17 -5.17 1.49
C LYS A 104 -12.94 -4.40 1.00
N ALA A 105 -12.68 -3.28 1.66
CA ALA A 105 -11.48 -2.47 1.46
C ALA A 105 -10.48 -2.75 2.59
N TYR A 106 -9.20 -2.81 2.27
CA TYR A 106 -8.15 -3.13 3.24
C TYR A 106 -7.08 -2.04 3.29
N LEU A 107 -6.58 -1.79 4.50
CA LEU A 107 -5.39 -0.98 4.75
C LEU A 107 -4.30 -1.85 5.38
N ARG A 108 -3.06 -1.57 5.01
CA ARG A 108 -1.85 -2.22 5.53
C ARG A 108 -1.31 -1.42 6.71
N PHE A 109 -1.08 -2.09 7.83
CA PHE A 109 -0.49 -1.54 9.04
C PHE A 109 0.90 -2.12 9.21
N GLU A 110 1.94 -1.29 9.28
CA GLU A 110 3.33 -1.67 9.49
C GLU A 110 3.77 -1.18 10.88
N PHE A 111 4.11 -2.11 11.78
CA PHE A 111 4.51 -1.85 13.16
C PHE A 111 6.02 -1.96 13.28
N TYR A 112 6.68 -0.88 13.70
CA TYR A 112 8.13 -0.76 13.76
C TYR A 112 8.65 -0.82 15.19
N TYR A 113 9.73 -1.58 15.38
CA TYR A 113 10.31 -1.90 16.67
C TYR A 113 11.77 -1.47 16.75
N THR A 114 12.16 -1.03 17.95
CA THR A 114 13.51 -0.58 18.27
C THR A 114 14.02 -1.20 19.57
N ASP A 115 15.33 -1.43 19.63
CA ASP A 115 16.04 -1.82 20.85
C ASP A 115 16.27 -0.63 21.78
N LYS A 116 16.03 0.59 21.29
CA LYS A 116 16.20 1.83 22.07
C LYS A 116 15.03 2.04 23.03
N SER A 117 15.28 2.84 24.07
CA SER A 117 14.23 3.23 25.00
C SER A 117 13.16 4.05 24.28
N HIS A 118 11.92 3.99 24.81
CA HIS A 118 10.81 4.84 24.37
C HIS A 118 11.20 6.33 24.34
N GLU A 119 11.92 6.82 25.34
CA GLU A 119 12.35 8.22 25.41
C GLU A 119 13.30 8.60 24.26
N TYR A 120 14.24 7.71 23.91
CA TYR A 120 15.11 7.93 22.76
C TYR A 120 14.33 7.89 21.45
N ALA A 121 13.42 6.91 21.29
CA ALA A 121 12.61 6.77 20.09
C ALA A 121 11.72 7.98 19.82
N ARG A 122 11.20 8.64 20.88
CA ARG A 122 10.43 9.90 20.77
C ARG A 122 11.27 11.08 20.27
N LYS A 123 12.53 11.15 20.70
CA LYS A 123 13.41 12.30 20.42
C LYS A 123 14.18 12.13 19.11
N ALA A 124 14.38 10.90 18.65
CA ALA A 124 15.18 10.58 17.50
C ALA A 124 14.28 10.28 16.28
N PHE A 125 14.54 10.96 15.16
CA PHE A 125 13.99 10.56 13.86
C PHE A 125 14.64 9.24 13.42
N LEU A 126 14.11 8.11 13.89
CA LEU A 126 14.65 6.78 13.57
C LEU A 126 14.46 6.48 12.08
N ASP A 127 15.55 6.05 11.42
CA ASP A 127 15.47 5.57 10.04
C ASP A 127 14.75 4.22 10.02
N HIS A 128 13.49 4.24 9.57
CA HIS A 128 12.63 3.07 9.50
C HIS A 128 13.17 1.95 8.60
N ARG A 129 14.16 2.24 7.72
CA ARG A 129 14.82 1.22 6.89
C ARG A 129 15.71 0.28 7.70
N ASN A 130 16.11 0.68 8.90
CA ASN A 130 16.99 -0.09 9.78
C ASN A 130 16.24 -0.71 10.97
N LEU A 131 14.93 -0.47 11.07
CA LEU A 131 14.10 -1.00 12.15
C LEU A 131 13.54 -2.36 11.78
N GLU A 132 13.39 -3.23 12.78
CA GLU A 132 12.59 -4.43 12.63
C GLU A 132 11.12 -4.04 12.59
N TRP A 133 10.35 -4.72 11.76
CA TRP A 133 8.93 -4.46 11.64
C TRP A 133 8.16 -5.71 11.26
N TYR A 134 6.90 -5.73 11.62
CA TYR A 134 5.92 -6.65 11.04
C TYR A 134 4.74 -5.85 10.51
N LYS A 135 3.87 -6.51 9.76
CA LYS A 135 2.64 -5.90 9.25
C LYS A 135 1.43 -6.78 9.46
N THR A 136 0.26 -6.17 9.38
CA THR A 136 -1.05 -6.83 9.28
C THR A 136 -1.95 -6.01 8.33
N PHE A 137 -3.08 -6.58 7.95
CA PHE A 137 -4.15 -5.89 7.23
C PHE A 137 -5.38 -5.72 8.12
N LYS A 138 -6.07 -4.58 7.98
CA LYS A 138 -7.34 -4.30 8.64
C LYS A 138 -8.37 -3.93 7.58
N VAL A 139 -9.60 -4.39 7.76
CA VAL A 139 -10.75 -3.94 6.95
C VAL A 139 -11.02 -2.49 7.33
N VAL A 140 -11.21 -1.64 6.33
CA VAL A 140 -11.63 -0.25 6.54
C VAL A 140 -13.10 -0.11 6.16
N GLU A 141 -13.91 0.43 7.07
CA GLU A 141 -15.35 0.62 6.87
C GLU A 141 -15.78 2.01 7.33
N LEU A 142 -16.61 2.69 6.52
CA LEU A 142 -17.31 3.89 6.96
C LEU A 142 -18.54 3.45 7.78
N LYS A 143 -18.44 3.49 9.11
CA LYS A 143 -19.56 3.11 10.00
C LYS A 143 -20.63 4.19 10.06
N THR A 144 -20.20 5.44 10.18
CA THR A 144 -21.07 6.62 10.23
C THR A 144 -20.41 7.73 9.42
N GLU A 145 -21.12 8.83 9.19
CA GLU A 145 -20.54 10.05 8.61
C GLU A 145 -19.35 10.63 9.42
N ASN A 146 -19.23 10.24 10.69
CA ASN A 146 -18.23 10.78 11.63
C ASN A 146 -17.15 9.76 12.04
N THR A 147 -17.27 8.50 11.62
CA THR A 147 -16.40 7.42 12.11
C THR A 147 -16.03 6.44 11.00
N ILE A 148 -14.73 6.24 10.80
CA ILE A 148 -14.17 5.19 9.95
C ILE A 148 -13.52 4.14 10.86
N GLU A 149 -14.00 2.90 10.84
CA GLU A 149 -13.45 1.82 11.65
C GLU A 149 -12.38 1.03 10.91
N PHE A 150 -11.38 0.58 11.66
CA PHE A 150 -10.40 -0.41 11.22
C PHE A 150 -10.55 -1.69 12.04
N SER A 151 -11.10 -2.73 11.43
CA SER A 151 -11.41 -4.00 12.09
C SER A 151 -10.54 -5.14 11.55
N ASN A 152 -10.36 -6.18 12.38
CA ASN A 152 -9.84 -7.45 11.87
C ASN A 152 -10.89 -8.12 11.00
N ASP A 153 -10.46 -8.71 9.88
CA ASP A 153 -11.29 -9.68 9.18
C ASP A 153 -11.13 -11.09 9.78
N GLU A 154 -11.81 -12.06 9.19
CA GLU A 154 -11.50 -13.47 9.41
C GLU A 154 -10.00 -13.74 9.22
N PRO A 155 -9.33 -14.49 10.12
CA PRO A 155 -7.90 -14.74 10.07
C PRO A 155 -7.40 -15.22 8.70
N ARG A 156 -8.18 -16.08 8.06
CA ARG A 156 -7.91 -16.59 6.71
C ARG A 156 -7.73 -15.45 5.69
N ASN A 157 -8.61 -14.45 5.70
CA ASN A 157 -8.58 -13.37 4.71
C ASN A 157 -7.34 -12.50 4.92
N VAL A 158 -7.01 -12.19 6.18
CA VAL A 158 -5.77 -11.46 6.51
C VAL A 158 -4.55 -12.25 6.01
N VAL A 159 -4.47 -13.54 6.29
CA VAL A 159 -3.40 -14.43 5.81
C VAL A 159 -3.30 -14.41 4.27
N MET A 160 -4.44 -14.44 3.57
CA MET A 160 -4.47 -14.43 2.10
C MET A 160 -3.80 -13.17 1.53
N HIS A 161 -4.07 -11.97 2.06
CA HIS A 161 -3.43 -10.74 1.60
C HIS A 161 -1.90 -10.77 1.73
N HIS A 162 -1.39 -11.34 2.81
CA HIS A 162 0.06 -11.47 3.00
C HIS A 162 0.70 -12.47 2.05
N VAL A 163 0.04 -13.60 1.82
CA VAL A 163 0.48 -14.60 0.86
C VAL A 163 0.52 -13.98 -0.55
N GLU A 164 -0.55 -13.32 -0.97
CA GLU A 164 -0.62 -12.60 -2.24
C GLU A 164 0.51 -11.57 -2.36
N GLU A 165 0.77 -10.77 -1.32
CA GLU A 165 1.86 -9.80 -1.36
C GLU A 165 3.25 -10.46 -1.44
N ARG A 166 3.48 -11.57 -0.72
CA ARG A 166 4.76 -12.30 -0.78
C ARG A 166 4.99 -12.84 -2.19
N PHE A 167 4.02 -13.53 -2.77
CA PHE A 167 4.10 -14.00 -4.15
C PHE A 167 4.21 -12.85 -5.14
N ARG A 168 3.56 -11.72 -4.87
CA ARG A 168 3.67 -10.52 -5.71
C ARG A 168 5.08 -10.05 -5.76
N ASN A 169 5.68 -9.91 -4.59
CA ASN A 169 7.07 -9.51 -4.49
C ASN A 169 7.97 -10.54 -5.18
N LEU A 170 7.72 -11.84 -5.07
CA LEU A 170 8.52 -12.83 -5.77
C LEU A 170 8.43 -12.70 -7.30
N ILE A 171 7.22 -12.62 -7.87
CA ILE A 171 7.00 -12.47 -9.31
C ILE A 171 7.56 -11.13 -9.83
N LEU A 172 7.30 -10.03 -9.11
CA LEU A 172 7.82 -8.71 -9.45
C LEU A 172 9.35 -8.69 -9.51
N ASN A 173 10.00 -9.55 -8.72
CA ASN A 173 11.45 -9.69 -8.64
C ASN A 173 12.02 -10.87 -9.46
N ASP A 174 11.30 -11.31 -10.50
CA ASP A 174 11.74 -12.30 -11.49
C ASP A 174 12.13 -13.65 -10.89
N LEU A 175 11.44 -14.06 -9.82
CA LEU A 175 11.63 -15.34 -9.14
C LEU A 175 11.72 -16.54 -10.10
N ILE A 176 10.84 -16.59 -11.10
CA ILE A 176 10.69 -17.78 -11.93
C ILE A 176 11.90 -17.95 -12.86
N ILE A 177 12.49 -16.84 -13.31
CA ILE A 177 13.75 -16.81 -14.08
C ILE A 177 14.92 -17.28 -13.20
N PHE A 178 14.95 -16.79 -11.96
CA PHE A 178 15.95 -17.18 -10.96
C PHE A 178 15.91 -18.68 -10.64
N ASN A 179 14.70 -19.25 -10.58
CA ASN A 179 14.47 -20.64 -10.20
C ASN A 179 14.99 -21.66 -11.22
N ASN A 180 14.81 -21.42 -12.52
CA ASN A 180 15.16 -22.41 -13.54
C ASN A 180 16.65 -22.68 -13.68
N LYS A 181 17.50 -21.68 -13.38
CA LYS A 181 18.95 -21.82 -13.46
C LYS A 181 19.55 -22.32 -12.14
N ILE A 182 19.24 -21.64 -11.04
CA ILE A 182 19.90 -21.88 -9.74
C ILE A 182 19.37 -23.13 -9.02
N LEU A 183 18.08 -23.47 -9.14
CA LEU A 183 17.55 -24.69 -8.49
C LEU A 183 17.96 -25.98 -9.21
N LYS A 184 18.31 -25.87 -10.50
CA LYS A 184 18.85 -26.98 -11.29
C LYS A 184 20.36 -27.13 -11.07
N GLU A 185 21.06 -26.02 -10.88
CA GLU A 185 22.52 -25.99 -10.65
C GLU A 185 22.92 -26.19 -9.18
N TRP A 186 22.00 -25.98 -8.21
CA TRP A 186 22.30 -26.19 -6.79
C TRP A 186 22.56 -27.66 -6.46
N ASN A 187 23.80 -27.93 -6.08
CA ASN A 187 24.35 -29.20 -5.63
C ASN A 187 25.11 -29.06 -4.30
N GLY A 188 24.99 -27.90 -3.63
CA GLY A 188 25.76 -27.55 -2.44
C GLY A 188 25.07 -27.86 -1.11
N GLU A 189 25.88 -27.89 -0.04
CA GLU A 189 25.42 -27.93 1.34
C GLU A 189 24.94 -26.53 1.79
N PHE A 190 23.95 -26.51 2.68
CA PHE A 190 23.52 -25.29 3.36
C PHE A 190 24.56 -24.90 4.42
N GLU A 191 24.70 -23.60 4.68
CA GLU A 191 25.50 -23.15 5.82
C GLU A 191 24.94 -23.74 7.12
N GLU A 192 25.78 -24.03 8.11
CA GLU A 192 25.33 -24.60 9.39
C GLU A 192 24.35 -23.67 10.14
N LYS A 193 24.40 -22.36 9.88
CA LYS A 193 23.51 -21.35 10.45
C LYS A 193 23.13 -20.29 9.42
N PRO A 194 22.15 -20.57 8.55
CA PRO A 194 21.63 -19.58 7.63
C PRO A 194 21.02 -18.40 8.38
N ASN A 195 21.09 -17.20 7.80
CA ASN A 195 20.63 -15.96 8.45
C ASN A 195 19.09 -15.83 8.57
N PHE A 196 18.33 -16.94 8.55
CA PHE A 196 16.87 -16.94 8.69
C PHE A 196 16.36 -18.23 9.33
N ASP A 197 15.28 -18.12 10.09
CA ASP A 197 14.61 -19.27 10.73
C ASP A 197 13.60 -19.92 9.76
N LEU A 198 13.44 -21.24 9.91
CA LEU A 198 12.34 -22.01 9.31
C LEU A 198 11.18 -22.09 10.30
N TYR A 199 9.96 -21.96 9.78
CA TYR A 199 8.73 -21.95 10.57
C TYR A 199 7.89 -23.21 10.38
N TYR A 200 8.00 -23.86 9.22
CA TYR A 200 7.28 -25.09 8.88
C TYR A 200 8.24 -26.27 8.74
N PHE A 201 9.28 -26.12 7.92
CA PHE A 201 10.18 -27.22 7.59
C PHE A 201 11.19 -27.48 8.69
N LYS A 202 11.53 -28.76 8.88
CA LYS A 202 12.48 -29.20 9.92
C LYS A 202 13.92 -28.76 9.63
N ASN A 203 14.28 -28.64 8.36
CA ASN A 203 15.61 -28.25 7.92
C ASN A 203 15.56 -27.64 6.51
N TYR A 204 16.64 -26.97 6.13
CA TYR A 204 16.76 -26.23 4.86
C TYR A 204 16.71 -27.15 3.64
N SER A 205 17.19 -28.40 3.77
CA SER A 205 17.15 -29.38 2.68
C SER A 205 15.71 -29.79 2.35
N ASP A 206 14.89 -30.07 3.36
CA ASP A 206 13.48 -30.39 3.19
C ASP A 206 12.74 -29.20 2.58
N CYS A 207 12.95 -27.99 3.11
CA CYS A 207 12.38 -26.77 2.55
C CYS A 207 12.75 -26.57 1.08
N PHE A 208 14.01 -26.79 0.71
CA PHE A 208 14.49 -26.64 -0.66
C PHE A 208 13.89 -27.69 -1.61
N LYS A 209 13.82 -28.95 -1.17
CA LYS A 209 13.22 -30.03 -1.95
C LYS A 209 11.75 -29.75 -2.26
N GLU A 210 10.99 -29.33 -1.26
CA GLU A 210 9.57 -29.00 -1.42
C GLU A 210 9.39 -27.71 -2.24
N LEU A 211 10.25 -26.70 -2.06
CA LEU A 211 10.27 -25.51 -2.91
C LEU A 211 10.49 -25.88 -4.39
N LYS A 212 11.44 -26.77 -4.66
CA LYS A 212 11.72 -27.25 -6.01
C LYS A 212 10.52 -27.99 -6.59
N GLY A 213 9.94 -28.93 -5.83
CA GLY A 213 8.72 -29.64 -6.26
C GLY A 213 7.54 -28.70 -6.51
N PHE A 214 7.36 -27.68 -5.66
CA PHE A 214 6.36 -26.64 -5.86
C PHE A 214 6.59 -25.90 -7.18
N ILE A 215 7.81 -25.44 -7.45
CA ILE A 215 8.12 -24.70 -8.69
C ILE A 215 7.96 -25.57 -9.92
N ASP A 216 8.42 -26.83 -9.88
CA ASP A 216 8.27 -27.79 -10.98
C ASP A 216 6.79 -28.10 -11.25
N SER A 217 5.92 -27.96 -10.25
CA SER A 217 4.47 -28.13 -10.42
C SER A 217 3.79 -26.93 -11.11
N LEU A 218 4.45 -25.77 -11.15
CA LEU A 218 3.92 -24.58 -11.80
C LEU A 218 4.06 -24.73 -13.32
N LYS A 219 2.92 -24.69 -14.02
CA LYS A 219 2.90 -24.73 -15.48
C LYS A 219 3.08 -23.33 -16.04
N PHE A 220 4.03 -23.16 -16.95
CA PHE A 220 4.25 -21.91 -17.69
C PHE A 220 4.26 -22.18 -19.19
N LEU A 221 3.86 -21.17 -19.95
CA LEU A 221 4.05 -21.15 -21.40
C LEU A 221 5.54 -21.12 -21.69
N VAL A 222 6.00 -22.08 -22.50
CA VAL A 222 7.38 -22.15 -22.98
C VAL A 222 7.37 -21.74 -24.45
N LEU A 223 8.13 -20.68 -24.77
CA LEU A 223 8.31 -20.22 -26.13
C LEU A 223 9.59 -20.81 -26.70
N PHE A 224 9.48 -21.51 -27.83
CA PHE A 224 10.63 -22.12 -28.50
C PHE A 224 10.95 -21.37 -29.81
N ASP A 225 12.24 -21.08 -30.04
CA ASP A 225 12.72 -20.50 -31.29
C ASP A 225 12.85 -21.57 -32.39
N ASP A 226 11.80 -21.70 -33.19
CA ASP A 226 11.76 -22.55 -34.37
C ASP A 226 12.32 -21.87 -35.64
N THR A 227 12.84 -20.65 -35.52
CA THR A 227 13.39 -19.89 -36.64
C THR A 227 14.92 -19.97 -36.74
N SER A 228 15.59 -20.54 -35.73
CA SER A 228 17.03 -20.75 -35.71
C SER A 228 17.43 -22.14 -36.27
N ASN A 229 18.34 -22.18 -37.24
CA ASN A 229 18.80 -23.40 -37.93
C ASN A 229 19.62 -24.38 -37.04
N SER A 230 19.71 -24.16 -35.73
CA SER A 230 20.60 -24.92 -34.83
C SER A 230 19.90 -25.76 -33.77
N ALA A 231 18.57 -25.86 -33.77
CA ALA A 231 17.85 -26.65 -32.78
C ALA A 231 17.59 -28.10 -33.26
N THR A 232 18.54 -29.01 -33.03
CA THR A 232 18.21 -30.44 -32.95
C THR A 232 17.37 -30.68 -31.70
N PHE A 233 16.12 -31.12 -31.87
CA PHE A 233 15.33 -31.67 -30.76
C PHE A 233 14.86 -33.09 -31.07
N THR A 234 15.27 -34.03 -30.21
CA THR A 234 14.60 -35.30 -29.98
C THR A 234 13.36 -35.04 -29.12
N THR A 235 12.20 -34.92 -29.76
CA THR A 235 10.91 -34.80 -29.09
C THR A 235 10.46 -36.17 -28.56
N SER A 236 10.64 -36.40 -27.26
CA SER A 236 9.75 -37.29 -26.52
C SER A 236 8.94 -36.44 -25.56
N ASN A 237 7.65 -36.29 -25.86
CA ASN A 237 6.58 -35.57 -25.14
C ASN A 237 6.41 -34.09 -25.54
N GLN A 238 5.44 -33.83 -26.41
CA GLN A 238 4.82 -32.52 -26.58
C GLN A 238 4.07 -32.19 -25.27
N GLU A 239 4.71 -31.43 -24.38
CA GLU A 239 4.01 -30.87 -23.24
C GLU A 239 3.00 -29.80 -23.71
N THR A 240 1.78 -29.82 -23.16
CA THR A 240 0.63 -28.96 -23.56
C THR A 240 0.82 -27.45 -23.33
N ASN A 241 2.03 -27.03 -22.94
CA ASN A 241 2.42 -25.69 -22.56
C ASN A 241 3.50 -25.08 -23.47
N THR A 242 3.92 -25.79 -24.53
CA THR A 242 4.93 -25.28 -25.47
C THR A 242 4.28 -24.65 -26.69
N ILE A 243 4.76 -23.49 -27.12
CA ILE A 243 4.37 -22.85 -28.38
C ILE A 243 5.59 -22.36 -29.16
N THR A 244 5.50 -22.34 -30.49
CA THR A 244 6.59 -21.86 -31.34
C THR A 244 6.59 -20.34 -31.46
N TYR A 245 7.78 -19.75 -31.57
CA TYR A 245 7.95 -18.32 -31.77
C TYR A 245 7.25 -17.83 -33.04
N SER A 246 7.38 -18.58 -34.14
CA SER A 246 6.68 -18.29 -35.39
C SER A 246 5.15 -18.19 -35.22
N SER A 247 4.54 -19.12 -34.48
CA SER A 247 3.09 -19.18 -34.27
C SER A 247 2.59 -18.00 -33.43
N VAL A 248 3.36 -17.55 -32.44
CA VAL A 248 3.00 -16.34 -31.67
C VAL A 248 3.01 -15.10 -32.57
N ILE A 249 4.06 -14.93 -33.37
CA ILE A 249 4.18 -13.80 -34.29
C ILE A 249 3.04 -13.81 -35.31
N GLU A 250 2.78 -14.96 -35.93
CA GLU A 250 1.73 -15.13 -36.93
C GLU A 250 0.35 -14.77 -36.36
N ASN A 251 -0.01 -15.32 -35.18
CA ASN A 251 -1.28 -15.00 -34.52
C ASN A 251 -1.44 -13.51 -34.21
N LEU A 252 -0.39 -12.87 -33.67
CA LEU A 252 -0.43 -11.44 -33.34
C LEU A 252 -0.55 -10.58 -34.61
N THR A 253 0.18 -10.92 -35.67
CA THR A 253 0.16 -10.19 -36.94
C THR A 253 -1.15 -10.39 -37.70
N GLU A 254 -1.71 -11.60 -37.71
CA GLU A 254 -3.01 -11.88 -38.34
C GLU A 254 -4.13 -11.09 -37.65
N LYS A 255 -4.13 -11.11 -36.32
CA LYS A 255 -5.11 -10.36 -35.53
C LYS A 255 -4.97 -8.84 -35.75
N PHE A 256 -3.74 -8.33 -35.77
CA PHE A 256 -3.51 -6.93 -36.14
C PHE A 256 -4.00 -6.62 -37.55
N GLY A 257 -3.76 -7.49 -38.53
CA GLY A 257 -4.23 -7.32 -39.89
C GLY A 257 -5.75 -7.12 -39.97
N LYS A 258 -6.51 -7.96 -39.27
CA LYS A 258 -7.98 -7.87 -39.19
C LYS A 258 -8.46 -6.55 -38.57
N ASP A 259 -7.82 -6.11 -37.49
CA ASP A 259 -8.20 -4.85 -36.84
C ASP A 259 -7.77 -3.62 -37.66
N PHE A 260 -6.59 -3.69 -38.29
CA PHE A 260 -5.97 -2.63 -39.09
C PHE A 260 -6.78 -2.26 -40.34
N GLU A 261 -7.43 -3.24 -40.97
CA GLU A 261 -8.34 -3.00 -42.09
C GLU A 261 -9.51 -2.08 -41.67
N ASN A 262 -9.98 -2.22 -40.43
CA ASN A 262 -11.11 -1.48 -39.87
C ASN A 262 -10.72 -0.14 -39.20
N MET A 263 -9.44 0.12 -38.97
CA MET A 263 -8.99 1.38 -38.35
C MET A 263 -9.01 2.55 -39.35
N ASN A 264 -9.67 3.64 -38.95
CA ASN A 264 -9.74 4.89 -39.73
C ASN A 264 -8.64 5.85 -39.29
N THR A 265 -7.42 5.66 -39.81
CA THR A 265 -6.24 6.49 -39.48
C THR A 265 -5.51 6.90 -40.76
N ASP A 266 -5.11 8.17 -40.87
CA ASP A 266 -4.41 8.70 -42.05
C ASP A 266 -2.95 8.23 -42.14
N GLU A 267 -2.42 7.61 -41.08
CA GLU A 267 -1.01 7.20 -40.96
C GLU A 267 -0.82 5.69 -40.75
N LYS A 268 -1.62 4.90 -41.46
CA LYS A 268 -1.58 3.42 -41.46
C LYS A 268 -0.17 2.82 -41.58
N ARG A 269 0.72 3.43 -42.37
CA ARG A 269 2.10 2.94 -42.54
C ARG A 269 2.95 3.07 -41.28
N ILE A 270 2.79 4.17 -40.52
CA ILE A 270 3.54 4.43 -39.29
C ILE A 270 3.04 3.48 -38.19
N LEU A 271 1.71 3.35 -38.05
CA LEU A 271 1.09 2.42 -37.11
C LEU A 271 1.60 0.97 -37.29
N LYS A 272 1.65 0.47 -38.54
CA LYS A 272 2.17 -0.88 -38.83
C LYS A 272 3.65 -1.04 -38.47
N SER A 273 4.48 -0.06 -38.81
CA SER A 273 5.91 -0.12 -38.47
C SER A 273 6.16 -0.08 -36.96
N VAL A 274 5.35 0.67 -36.21
CA VAL A 274 5.41 0.73 -34.74
C VAL A 274 4.94 -0.60 -34.15
N PHE A 275 3.86 -1.18 -34.68
CA PHE A 275 3.36 -2.49 -34.25
C PHE A 275 4.42 -3.57 -34.42
N ASP A 276 5.02 -3.69 -35.61
CA ASP A 276 6.04 -4.71 -35.90
C ASP A 276 7.23 -4.62 -34.92
N SER A 277 7.65 -3.39 -34.59
CA SER A 277 8.74 -3.12 -33.64
C SER A 277 8.37 -3.55 -32.22
N ILE A 278 7.17 -3.19 -31.74
CA ILE A 278 6.70 -3.53 -30.39
C ILE A 278 6.43 -5.03 -30.27
N CYS A 279 5.76 -5.62 -31.25
CA CYS A 279 5.46 -7.04 -31.32
C CYS A 279 6.74 -7.86 -31.23
N LYS A 280 7.75 -7.54 -32.07
CA LYS A 280 9.07 -8.18 -32.02
C LYS A 280 9.79 -7.98 -30.69
N SER A 281 9.70 -6.79 -30.08
CA SER A 281 10.30 -6.54 -28.76
C SER A 281 9.70 -7.42 -27.67
N VAL A 282 8.37 -7.49 -27.61
CA VAL A 282 7.63 -8.22 -26.57
C VAL A 282 7.84 -9.72 -26.71
N THR A 283 7.75 -10.22 -27.94
CA THR A 283 8.01 -11.64 -28.24
C THR A 283 9.46 -12.04 -28.01
N ASN A 284 10.43 -11.17 -28.26
CA ASN A 284 11.82 -11.41 -27.86
C ASN A 284 11.99 -11.46 -26.33
N GLU A 285 11.29 -10.61 -25.57
CA GLU A 285 11.34 -10.68 -24.09
C GLU A 285 10.69 -11.97 -23.58
N LEU A 286 9.62 -12.45 -24.21
CA LEU A 286 9.04 -13.78 -23.94
C LEU A 286 10.01 -14.92 -24.28
N LEU A 287 10.67 -14.86 -25.44
CA LEU A 287 11.61 -15.89 -25.89
C LEU A 287 12.83 -16.01 -24.99
N ASN A 288 13.27 -14.90 -24.41
CA ASN A 288 14.41 -14.84 -23.49
C ASN A 288 13.99 -15.06 -22.02
N ASP A 289 12.82 -15.65 -21.76
CA ASP A 289 12.25 -15.92 -20.44
C ASP A 289 12.10 -14.68 -19.53
N LYS A 290 12.22 -13.45 -20.05
CA LYS A 290 12.08 -12.22 -19.26
C LYS A 290 10.62 -11.93 -18.89
N ILE A 291 9.69 -12.49 -19.64
CA ILE A 291 8.26 -12.48 -19.37
C ILE A 291 7.82 -13.93 -19.21
N VAL A 292 7.28 -14.26 -18.05
CA VAL A 292 6.79 -15.61 -17.74
C VAL A 292 5.28 -15.61 -17.76
N LEU A 293 4.65 -16.60 -18.39
CA LEU A 293 3.19 -16.69 -18.51
C LEU A 293 2.67 -18.00 -17.88
N PRO A 294 2.12 -17.99 -16.65
CA PRO A 294 1.58 -19.18 -16.00
C PRO A 294 0.33 -19.70 -16.73
N LEU A 295 0.15 -21.01 -16.74
CA LEU A 295 -1.01 -21.67 -17.33
C LEU A 295 -1.86 -22.34 -16.24
N GLY A 296 -3.19 -22.15 -16.29
CA GLY A 296 -4.11 -22.82 -15.37
C GLY A 296 -5.54 -22.27 -15.39
N LYS A 297 -6.54 -23.13 -15.10
CA LYS A 297 -7.99 -22.77 -15.09
C LYS A 297 -8.43 -21.97 -16.33
N SER A 298 -8.72 -20.68 -16.15
CA SER A 298 -9.17 -19.71 -17.16
C SER A 298 -8.04 -19.04 -17.93
N TYR A 299 -6.78 -19.27 -17.51
CA TYR A 299 -5.57 -18.66 -18.05
C TYR A 299 -4.93 -19.61 -19.05
N THR A 300 -5.55 -19.70 -20.23
CA THR A 300 -5.09 -20.49 -21.36
C THR A 300 -4.05 -19.73 -22.18
N ILE A 301 -3.44 -20.41 -23.15
CA ILE A 301 -2.58 -19.77 -24.15
C ILE A 301 -3.34 -18.62 -24.84
N ASP A 302 -4.59 -18.87 -25.25
CA ASP A 302 -5.44 -17.87 -25.89
C ASP A 302 -5.69 -16.65 -25.00
N TYR A 303 -5.94 -16.86 -23.71
CA TYR A 303 -6.10 -15.75 -22.76
C TYR A 303 -4.86 -14.85 -22.75
N HIS A 304 -3.66 -15.43 -22.69
CA HIS A 304 -2.42 -14.67 -22.69
C HIS A 304 -2.18 -13.95 -24.02
N PHE A 305 -2.54 -14.57 -25.14
CA PHE A 305 -2.50 -13.92 -26.46
C PHE A 305 -3.43 -12.73 -26.57
N GLU A 306 -4.65 -12.82 -26.06
CA GLU A 306 -5.58 -11.69 -26.00
C GLU A 306 -4.99 -10.52 -25.21
N LYS A 307 -4.38 -10.80 -24.04
CA LYS A 307 -3.75 -9.78 -23.20
C LYS A 307 -2.50 -9.17 -23.82
N LEU A 308 -1.63 -10.00 -24.39
CA LEU A 308 -0.43 -9.54 -25.09
C LEU A 308 -0.79 -8.66 -26.28
N TYR A 309 -1.77 -9.07 -27.07
CA TYR A 309 -2.26 -8.29 -28.21
C TYR A 309 -2.80 -6.92 -27.78
N ALA A 310 -3.70 -6.89 -26.78
CA ALA A 310 -4.25 -5.64 -26.26
C ALA A 310 -3.15 -4.68 -25.76
N PHE A 311 -2.13 -5.22 -25.10
CA PHE A 311 -0.96 -4.46 -24.66
C PHE A 311 -0.15 -3.89 -25.85
N ILE A 312 0.18 -4.73 -26.83
CA ILE A 312 0.94 -4.32 -28.02
C ILE A 312 0.19 -3.21 -28.77
N ILE A 313 -1.11 -3.35 -28.97
CA ILE A 313 -1.94 -2.34 -29.67
C ILE A 313 -1.98 -1.03 -28.90
N LYS A 314 -2.24 -1.07 -27.59
CA LYS A 314 -2.24 0.13 -26.76
C LYS A 314 -0.93 0.90 -26.89
N LYS A 315 0.21 0.21 -26.76
CA LYS A 315 1.54 0.84 -26.92
C LYS A 315 1.81 1.31 -28.33
N THR A 316 1.30 0.61 -29.32
CA THR A 316 1.41 1.01 -30.73
C THR A 316 0.71 2.35 -30.94
N CYS A 317 -0.52 2.50 -30.45
CA CYS A 317 -1.28 3.75 -30.54
C CYS A 317 -0.61 4.89 -29.77
N GLU A 318 -0.22 4.67 -28.51
CA GLU A 318 0.47 5.69 -27.68
C GLU A 318 1.77 6.16 -28.36
N THR A 319 2.56 5.23 -28.89
CA THR A 319 3.82 5.56 -29.58
C THR A 319 3.57 6.27 -30.90
N GLN A 320 2.53 5.91 -31.63
CA GLN A 320 2.14 6.59 -32.87
C GLN A 320 1.76 8.05 -32.59
N GLU A 321 0.90 8.32 -31.61
CA GLU A 321 0.49 9.69 -31.25
C GLU A 321 1.70 10.59 -30.96
N ILE A 322 2.72 10.05 -30.29
CA ILE A 322 3.97 10.74 -30.01
C ILE A 322 4.80 10.99 -31.27
N CYS A 323 4.82 10.03 -32.21
CA CYS A 323 5.56 10.16 -33.47
C CYS A 323 4.95 11.22 -34.41
N ILE A 324 3.64 11.45 -34.30
CA ILE A 324 2.88 12.45 -35.07
C ILE A 324 3.03 13.86 -34.49
N CYS A 325 3.47 13.98 -33.23
CA CYS A 325 3.60 15.27 -32.55
C CYS A 325 4.67 16.15 -33.24
N PRO A 326 4.37 17.43 -33.60
CA PRO A 326 5.25 18.29 -34.41
C PRO A 326 6.63 18.63 -33.78
N ASP A 327 6.78 18.38 -32.48
CA ASP A 327 7.91 18.80 -31.67
C ASP A 327 9.06 17.76 -31.79
N ARG A 328 9.86 17.84 -32.88
CA ARG A 328 10.91 16.87 -33.26
C ARG A 328 11.95 16.53 -32.18
N TYR A 329 12.14 17.40 -31.18
CA TYR A 329 13.05 17.15 -30.05
C TYR A 329 12.42 16.28 -28.95
N LYS A 330 11.09 16.24 -28.84
CA LYS A 330 10.36 15.33 -27.94
C LYS A 330 10.20 13.94 -28.54
N SER A 331 9.95 13.83 -29.86
CA SER A 331 9.67 12.53 -30.50
C SER A 331 10.84 11.55 -30.45
N LYS A 332 12.09 12.01 -30.63
CA LYS A 332 13.29 11.13 -30.60
C LYS A 332 13.65 10.65 -29.19
N ARG A 333 13.44 11.48 -28.16
CA ARG A 333 13.59 11.08 -26.73
C ARG A 333 12.44 10.19 -26.27
N ALA A 334 11.21 10.48 -26.71
CA ALA A 334 10.03 9.70 -26.38
C ALA A 334 10.06 8.30 -27.03
N PHE A 335 10.54 8.16 -28.27
CA PHE A 335 10.73 6.86 -28.93
C PHE A 335 11.70 5.94 -28.15
N CYS A 336 12.78 6.49 -27.59
CA CYS A 336 13.72 5.73 -26.76
C CYS A 336 13.25 5.51 -25.31
N HIS A 337 12.31 6.33 -24.80
CA HIS A 337 11.77 6.21 -23.43
C HIS A 337 10.44 5.45 -23.35
N HIS A 338 9.72 5.26 -24.47
CA HIS A 338 8.42 4.56 -24.54
C HIS A 338 8.49 3.14 -25.12
N TYR A 339 9.71 2.65 -25.45
CA TYR A 339 9.97 1.20 -25.47
C TYR A 339 9.50 0.60 -24.12
N PRO A 340 9.11 -0.69 -24.01
CA PRO A 340 8.39 -1.29 -22.88
C PRO A 340 9.22 -1.44 -21.58
N ASN A 341 9.92 -0.37 -21.19
CA ASN A 341 10.39 -0.07 -19.86
C ASN A 341 9.31 0.59 -19.00
N ASP A 342 8.06 0.66 -19.48
CA ASP A 342 6.95 1.15 -18.67
C ASP A 342 6.69 0.16 -17.53
N ALA A 343 7.42 0.37 -16.42
CA ALA A 343 7.39 -0.46 -15.23
C ALA A 343 5.96 -0.64 -14.71
N HIS A 344 5.09 0.33 -14.98
CA HIS A 344 3.68 0.30 -14.62
C HIS A 344 2.90 -0.77 -15.40
N GLU A 345 3.20 -1.00 -16.66
CA GLU A 345 2.46 -1.96 -17.49
C GLU A 345 3.07 -3.37 -17.44
N LYS A 346 4.40 -3.48 -17.30
CA LYS A 346 5.03 -4.74 -16.84
C LYS A 346 4.43 -5.18 -15.51
N MET A 347 4.13 -4.24 -14.61
CA MET A 347 3.44 -4.49 -13.35
C MET A 347 1.98 -4.92 -13.54
N ASN A 348 1.26 -4.42 -14.54
CA ASN A 348 -0.10 -4.89 -14.86
C ASN A 348 -0.13 -6.31 -15.44
N LEU A 349 0.80 -6.65 -16.35
CA LEU A 349 0.97 -8.03 -16.79
C LEU A 349 1.30 -8.91 -15.58
N LYS A 350 2.31 -8.53 -14.79
CA LYS A 350 2.72 -9.26 -13.56
C LYS A 350 1.59 -9.39 -12.52
N LYS A 351 0.69 -8.42 -12.39
CA LYS A 351 -0.52 -8.47 -11.54
C LYS A 351 -1.51 -9.54 -11.98
N ILE A 352 -1.67 -9.76 -13.28
CA ILE A 352 -2.50 -10.85 -13.81
C ILE A 352 -1.84 -12.19 -13.45
N LEU A 353 -0.55 -12.37 -13.73
CA LEU A 353 0.20 -13.60 -13.41
C LEU A 353 0.17 -13.96 -11.91
N LEU A 354 0.03 -12.94 -11.08
CA LEU A 354 -0.05 -13.01 -9.62
C LEU A 354 -1.30 -13.72 -9.13
N PHE A 355 -2.43 -13.36 -9.73
CA PHE A 355 -3.72 -13.97 -9.42
C PHE A 355 -3.76 -15.43 -9.90
N ASP A 356 -3.17 -15.70 -11.06
CA ASP A 356 -3.09 -17.04 -11.67
C ASP A 356 -2.21 -17.99 -10.83
N LEU A 357 -1.06 -17.48 -10.38
CA LEU A 357 -0.17 -18.21 -9.50
C LEU A 357 -0.84 -18.44 -8.15
N TYR A 358 -1.50 -17.43 -7.60
CA TYR A 358 -2.25 -17.53 -6.34
C TYR A 358 -3.33 -18.60 -6.38
N GLU A 359 -4.11 -18.71 -7.45
CA GLU A 359 -5.12 -19.76 -7.62
C GLU A 359 -4.51 -21.16 -7.70
N THR A 360 -3.31 -21.26 -8.26
CA THR A 360 -2.56 -22.52 -8.36
C THR A 360 -1.95 -22.92 -7.02
N ILE A 361 -1.36 -21.97 -6.30
CA ILE A 361 -0.87 -22.13 -4.93
C ILE A 361 -2.03 -22.53 -4.03
N SER A 362 -3.14 -21.80 -4.12
CA SER A 362 -4.31 -22.08 -3.31
C SER A 362 -4.75 -23.52 -3.52
N LYS A 363 -4.83 -24.04 -4.74
CA LYS A 363 -5.13 -25.46 -4.96
C LYS A 363 -4.12 -26.46 -4.37
N TYR A 364 -2.83 -26.15 -4.40
CA TYR A 364 -1.80 -27.02 -3.80
C TYR A 364 -2.00 -27.14 -2.28
N PHE A 365 -2.59 -26.11 -1.63
CA PHE A 365 -2.72 -26.03 -0.18
C PHE A 365 -4.16 -26.04 0.38
N PHE A 366 -5.22 -25.82 -0.41
CA PHE A 366 -6.60 -25.52 0.06
C PHE A 366 -7.55 -26.72 0.19
N ASN A 367 -7.05 -27.94 0.36
CA ASN A 367 -7.93 -29.04 0.83
C ASN A 367 -8.18 -29.00 2.34
N LEU A 368 -8.11 -27.82 2.96
CA LEU A 368 -7.74 -27.71 4.36
C LEU A 368 -8.49 -26.59 5.11
N THR A 369 -8.71 -26.82 6.40
CA THR A 369 -9.53 -26.08 7.38
C THR A 369 -8.84 -24.80 7.91
N SER A 370 -9.45 -24.11 8.89
CA SER A 370 -8.92 -22.84 9.44
C SER A 370 -7.53 -22.95 10.08
N GLU A 371 -7.20 -24.09 10.69
CA GLU A 371 -5.89 -24.34 11.33
C GLU A 371 -4.76 -24.47 10.29
N ASP A 372 -5.11 -24.89 9.09
CA ASP A 372 -4.16 -25.14 8.02
C ASP A 372 -3.67 -23.87 7.32
N TYR A 373 -4.35 -22.73 7.49
CA TYR A 373 -3.88 -21.45 6.95
C TYR A 373 -2.64 -20.94 7.66
N VAL A 374 -2.49 -21.23 8.96
CA VAL A 374 -1.28 -20.89 9.72
C VAL A 374 -0.10 -21.72 9.21
N GLU A 375 -0.32 -23.02 8.99
CA GLU A 375 0.70 -23.91 8.42
C GLU A 375 1.05 -23.53 6.98
N PHE A 376 0.05 -23.22 6.15
CA PHE A 376 0.26 -22.70 4.81
C PHE A 376 1.10 -21.42 4.80
N GLU A 377 0.81 -20.50 5.71
CA GLU A 377 1.57 -19.26 5.80
C GLU A 377 3.05 -19.50 6.17
N LYS A 378 3.30 -20.44 7.09
CA LYS A 378 4.66 -20.85 7.47
C LYS A 378 5.41 -21.45 6.27
N VAL A 379 4.77 -22.31 5.47
CA VAL A 379 5.35 -22.85 4.22
C VAL A 379 5.73 -21.71 3.26
N VAL A 380 4.82 -20.77 3.02
CA VAL A 380 5.07 -19.63 2.12
C VAL A 380 6.20 -18.74 2.65
N CYS A 381 6.29 -18.52 3.96
CA CYS A 381 7.40 -17.81 4.60
C CYS A 381 8.73 -18.53 4.37
N ASP A 382 8.79 -19.83 4.60
CA ASP A 382 10.00 -20.64 4.43
C ASP A 382 10.47 -20.62 2.98
N PHE A 383 9.55 -20.80 2.02
CA PHE A 383 9.84 -20.69 0.59
C PHE A 383 10.39 -19.32 0.23
N TYR A 384 9.71 -18.25 0.66
CA TYR A 384 10.14 -16.88 0.40
C TYR A 384 11.55 -16.60 0.95
N ASN A 385 11.84 -17.09 2.16
CA ASN A 385 13.14 -16.91 2.80
C ASN A 385 14.23 -17.76 2.15
N MET A 386 13.92 -19.00 1.76
CA MET A 386 14.84 -19.88 1.04
C MET A 386 15.27 -19.26 -0.29
N ILE A 387 14.32 -18.73 -1.06
CA ILE A 387 14.60 -17.99 -2.30
C ILE A 387 15.54 -16.81 -2.02
N LYS A 388 15.23 -16.00 -1.00
CA LYS A 388 16.07 -14.86 -0.63
C LYS A 388 17.49 -15.29 -0.26
N TYR A 389 17.63 -16.37 0.49
CA TYR A 389 18.91 -16.94 0.88
C TYR A 389 19.73 -17.38 -0.33
N LEU A 390 19.14 -18.21 -1.20
CA LEU A 390 19.81 -18.67 -2.43
C LEU A 390 20.26 -17.49 -3.28
N LYS A 391 19.41 -16.46 -3.44
CA LYS A 391 19.77 -15.25 -4.17
C LYS A 391 20.97 -14.51 -3.59
N ASN A 392 21.03 -14.39 -2.27
CA ASN A 392 22.16 -13.75 -1.61
C ASN A 392 23.45 -14.55 -1.81
N LYS A 393 23.37 -15.88 -1.81
CA LYS A 393 24.51 -16.78 -2.02
C LYS A 393 25.04 -16.74 -3.47
N PHE A 394 24.16 -16.67 -4.47
CA PHE A 394 24.52 -16.61 -5.90
C PHE A 394 24.65 -15.19 -6.46
N ARG A 395 24.88 -14.20 -5.59
CA ARG A 395 24.83 -12.78 -5.98
C ARG A 395 25.76 -12.43 -7.15
N ASP A 396 26.92 -13.08 -7.24
CA ASP A 396 27.93 -12.80 -8.27
C ASP A 396 27.61 -13.46 -9.61
N GLU A 397 27.02 -14.66 -9.62
CA GLU A 397 26.51 -15.33 -10.83
C GLU A 397 25.24 -14.65 -11.37
N CYS A 398 24.50 -13.98 -10.49
CA CYS A 398 23.29 -13.22 -10.82
C CYS A 398 23.55 -11.79 -11.30
N LEU A 399 24.80 -11.33 -11.43
CA LEU A 399 25.12 -9.96 -11.85
C LEU A 399 24.58 -9.60 -13.26
N GLN A 400 24.20 -10.58 -14.07
CA GLN A 400 23.54 -10.36 -15.37
C GLN A 400 22.02 -10.11 -15.29
N LEU A 401 21.38 -10.42 -14.15
CA LEU A 401 19.98 -10.13 -13.89
C LEU A 401 19.91 -8.88 -12.99
N ASP A 402 19.65 -7.71 -13.58
CA ASP A 402 19.62 -6.40 -12.90
C ASP A 402 18.41 -6.25 -11.95
N ILE A 403 18.32 -7.09 -10.92
CA ILE A 403 17.20 -7.13 -9.97
C ILE A 403 17.50 -6.17 -8.81
N GLN A 404 17.41 -4.87 -9.07
CA GLN A 404 17.72 -3.78 -8.12
C GLN A 404 16.78 -3.72 -6.90
N CYS A 405 15.59 -4.30 -7.00
CA CYS A 405 14.49 -4.09 -6.05
C CYS A 405 14.58 -4.90 -4.75
N LEU A 406 15.16 -6.12 -4.77
CA LEU A 406 15.39 -6.91 -3.53
C LEU A 406 16.57 -6.39 -2.69
N ARG A 407 17.45 -5.54 -3.26
CA ARG A 407 18.53 -4.88 -2.50
C ARG A 407 18.01 -3.97 -1.39
N LYS A 408 16.75 -3.51 -1.50
CA LYS A 408 16.11 -2.61 -0.53
C LYS A 408 15.42 -3.31 0.63
N ASN A 409 15.07 -4.60 0.51
CA ASN A 409 14.33 -5.33 1.55
C ASN A 409 15.21 -6.41 2.21
N LYS A 410 16.05 -5.95 3.16
CA LYS A 410 17.04 -6.78 3.87
C LYS A 410 16.44 -7.79 4.86
N ALA A 411 15.16 -7.67 5.22
CA ALA A 411 14.55 -8.53 6.24
C ALA A 411 13.96 -9.82 5.63
N TYR A 412 14.26 -10.96 6.24
CA TYR A 412 13.54 -12.21 6.01
C TYR A 412 12.10 -12.09 6.54
N SER A 413 11.17 -12.80 5.91
CA SER A 413 9.75 -12.81 6.30
C SER A 413 9.51 -13.73 7.48
N LYS A 414 8.55 -13.35 8.33
CA LYS A 414 8.02 -14.17 9.43
C LYS A 414 6.52 -14.39 9.21
N PRO A 415 5.91 -15.44 9.80
CA PRO A 415 4.47 -15.61 9.85
C PRO A 415 3.78 -14.39 10.47
N ILE A 416 2.53 -14.16 10.10
CA ILE A 416 1.74 -13.03 10.57
C ILE A 416 1.39 -13.22 12.03
N VAL A 417 1.45 -12.10 12.74
CA VAL A 417 0.77 -11.98 14.03
C VAL A 417 -0.47 -11.13 13.80
N ILE A 418 -1.65 -11.76 13.88
CA ILE A 418 -2.92 -11.05 13.84
C ILE A 418 -3.12 -10.41 15.22
N ASN A 419 -2.83 -9.13 15.29
CA ASN A 419 -3.08 -8.34 16.49
C ASN A 419 -4.54 -7.90 16.58
N ASP A 420 -5.01 -7.68 17.79
CA ASP A 420 -6.35 -7.21 18.14
C ASP A 420 -6.35 -5.74 18.57
N TYR A 421 -5.34 -4.96 18.14
CA TYR A 421 -5.35 -3.52 18.34
C TYR A 421 -6.62 -2.90 17.75
N LYS A 422 -7.27 -2.07 18.57
CA LYS A 422 -8.41 -1.24 18.21
C LYS A 422 -7.88 0.03 17.58
N CYS A 423 -8.44 0.38 16.42
CA CYS A 423 -8.07 1.60 15.72
C CYS A 423 -9.28 2.10 14.91
N ARG A 424 -9.54 3.41 14.94
CA ARG A 424 -10.56 4.06 14.13
C ARG A 424 -10.21 5.52 13.88
N ILE A 425 -10.70 6.12 12.80
CA ILE A 425 -10.68 7.57 12.63
C ILE A 425 -12.01 8.13 13.15
N VAL A 426 -11.92 9.14 14.01
CA VAL A 426 -13.08 9.89 14.51
C VAL A 426 -13.02 11.33 14.03
N LYS A 427 -14.19 11.85 13.64
CA LYS A 427 -14.41 13.25 13.33
C LYS A 427 -14.83 13.99 14.59
N GLY A 428 -14.38 15.23 14.73
CA GLY A 428 -14.80 16.11 15.81
C GLY A 428 -14.58 17.58 15.46
N ILE A 429 -14.68 18.41 16.48
CA ILE A 429 -14.36 19.83 16.41
C ILE A 429 -13.05 20.09 17.15
N GLU A 430 -12.22 20.94 16.57
CA GLU A 430 -11.04 21.48 17.22
C GLU A 430 -11.21 22.99 17.44
N LEU A 431 -10.95 23.43 18.66
CA LEU A 431 -11.04 24.81 19.12
C LEU A 431 -9.62 25.33 19.32
N TYR A 432 -9.25 26.37 18.58
CA TYR A 432 -7.90 26.92 18.54
C TYR A 432 -7.86 28.30 19.16
N PHE A 433 -6.92 28.47 20.08
CA PHE A 433 -6.65 29.69 20.81
C PHE A 433 -5.38 30.34 20.22
N PRO A 434 -5.18 31.65 20.43
CA PRO A 434 -4.02 32.37 19.91
C PRO A 434 -2.73 31.83 20.53
N LYS A 435 -1.62 32.07 19.82
CA LYS A 435 -0.28 31.50 20.11
C LYS A 435 0.32 31.86 21.49
N ASN A 436 -0.34 32.68 22.29
CA ASN A 436 0.07 33.09 23.64
C ASN A 436 -1.05 32.99 24.68
N SER A 437 -2.18 32.35 24.36
CA SER A 437 -3.29 32.20 25.29
C SER A 437 -3.48 30.73 25.62
N GLU A 438 -3.48 30.43 26.91
CA GLU A 438 -3.75 29.10 27.40
C GLU A 438 -5.26 28.89 27.55
N THR A 439 -5.66 27.65 27.32
CA THR A 439 -7.03 27.16 27.46
C THR A 439 -7.45 27.16 28.93
N GLY A 440 -8.44 27.97 29.29
CA GLY A 440 -8.98 28.04 30.65
C GLY A 440 -10.11 27.04 30.88
N LYS A 441 -11.34 27.57 30.98
CA LYS A 441 -12.56 26.80 31.23
C LYS A 441 -13.31 26.52 29.93
N LEU A 442 -14.08 25.44 29.93
CA LEU A 442 -14.96 25.03 28.84
C LEU A 442 -16.36 24.77 29.43
N LYS A 443 -17.39 25.30 28.78
CA LYS A 443 -18.80 25.01 29.10
C LYS A 443 -19.51 24.52 27.84
N ALA A 444 -20.44 23.60 28.02
CA ALA A 444 -21.32 23.12 26.94
C ALA A 444 -22.77 23.41 27.31
N PHE A 445 -23.61 23.65 26.30
CA PHE A 445 -25.04 23.91 26.50
C PHE A 445 -25.88 23.10 25.51
N ASP A 446 -27.07 22.68 25.95
CA ASP A 446 -28.08 22.07 25.08
C ASP A 446 -28.88 23.12 24.30
N SER A 447 -29.90 22.68 23.54
CA SER A 447 -30.77 23.56 22.76
C SER A 447 -31.64 24.51 23.60
N GLU A 448 -31.80 24.23 24.90
CA GLU A 448 -32.55 25.08 25.83
C GLU A 448 -31.62 26.08 26.54
N GLY A 449 -30.31 26.05 26.24
CA GLY A 449 -29.30 26.88 26.88
C GLY A 449 -28.91 26.38 28.28
N LYS A 450 -29.29 25.16 28.66
CA LYS A 450 -28.92 24.56 29.95
C LYS A 450 -27.51 24.01 29.88
N GLU A 451 -26.70 24.29 30.90
CA GLU A 451 -25.31 23.84 31.00
C GLU A 451 -25.26 22.30 31.12
N ILE A 452 -24.46 21.67 30.25
CA ILE A 452 -24.16 20.24 30.23
C ILE A 452 -22.78 20.03 30.86
N GLU A 453 -22.68 19.11 31.80
CA GLU A 453 -21.39 18.73 32.39
C GLU A 453 -20.49 18.04 31.34
N ILE A 454 -19.31 18.60 31.13
CA ILE A 454 -18.25 18.04 30.28
C ILE A 454 -16.95 17.91 31.08
N LYS A 455 -16.27 16.77 30.94
CA LYS A 455 -15.09 16.41 31.72
C LYS A 455 -13.88 16.25 30.80
N LYS A 456 -12.75 16.85 31.16
CA LYS A 456 -11.48 16.64 30.47
C LYS A 456 -11.08 15.16 30.55
N GLY A 457 -10.58 14.59 29.45
CA GLY A 457 -10.18 13.18 29.37
C GLY A 457 -11.35 12.22 29.17
N VAL A 458 -12.59 12.73 29.16
CA VAL A 458 -13.82 11.99 28.84
C VAL A 458 -14.54 12.70 27.69
N ASP A 459 -15.04 13.91 27.88
CA ASP A 459 -15.83 14.57 26.84
C ASP A 459 -14.95 15.31 25.82
N TYR A 460 -13.81 15.83 26.29
CA TYR A 460 -12.87 16.60 25.49
C TYR A 460 -11.43 16.35 25.92
N PHE A 461 -10.47 16.63 25.05
CA PHE A 461 -9.05 16.63 25.39
C PHE A 461 -8.34 17.88 24.85
N LYS A 462 -7.28 18.31 25.53
CA LYS A 462 -6.49 19.47 25.12
C LYS A 462 -5.41 19.01 24.16
N THR A 463 -5.43 19.47 22.90
CA THR A 463 -4.42 19.06 21.92
C THR A 463 -3.09 19.84 22.08
N SER A 464 -3.18 21.07 22.52
CA SER A 464 -2.01 21.81 22.97
C SER A 464 -2.40 22.74 24.10
N LYS A 465 -1.47 23.55 24.60
CA LYS A 465 -1.82 24.65 25.52
C LYS A 465 -2.95 25.52 24.96
N SER A 466 -2.97 25.69 23.64
CA SER A 466 -3.88 26.56 22.91
C SER A 466 -4.95 25.80 22.11
N THR A 467 -5.20 24.52 22.36
CA THR A 467 -6.12 23.77 21.49
C THR A 467 -6.93 22.72 22.25
N ILE A 468 -8.22 22.58 21.93
CA ILE A 468 -9.16 21.61 22.52
C ILE A 468 -9.87 20.83 21.41
N PHE A 469 -9.98 19.52 21.54
CA PHE A 469 -10.75 18.69 20.64
C PHE A 469 -11.92 17.99 21.35
N ILE A 470 -13.05 17.89 20.65
CA ILE A 470 -14.28 17.21 21.10
C ILE A 470 -14.82 16.38 19.94
N THR A 471 -15.03 15.07 20.14
CA THR A 471 -15.58 14.19 19.11
C THR A 471 -17.05 14.51 18.80
N PHE A 472 -17.48 14.29 17.57
CA PHE A 472 -18.91 14.37 17.23
C PHE A 472 -19.74 13.33 17.98
N GLU A 473 -19.18 12.17 18.30
CA GLU A 473 -19.85 11.14 19.12
C GLU A 473 -20.24 11.71 20.50
N ASN A 474 -19.36 12.47 21.16
CA ASN A 474 -19.65 13.12 22.44
C ASN A 474 -20.65 14.27 22.30
N ILE A 475 -20.49 15.11 21.28
CA ILE A 475 -21.41 16.22 20.98
C ILE A 475 -22.84 15.70 20.80
N LEU A 476 -23.00 14.66 19.99
CA LEU A 476 -24.31 14.08 19.67
C LEU A 476 -24.92 13.34 20.86
N SER A 477 -24.14 12.49 21.54
CA SER A 477 -24.64 11.69 22.66
C SER A 477 -25.09 12.55 23.84
N LYS A 478 -24.35 13.63 24.14
CA LYS A 478 -24.72 14.60 25.18
C LYS A 478 -25.67 15.70 24.71
N LYS A 479 -26.05 15.70 23.43
CA LYS A 479 -26.92 16.71 22.79
C LYS A 479 -26.38 18.14 22.95
N ILE A 480 -25.06 18.31 22.87
CA ILE A 480 -24.41 19.61 22.93
C ILE A 480 -24.74 20.40 21.66
N LYS A 481 -25.15 21.65 21.83
CA LYS A 481 -25.44 22.59 20.73
C LYS A 481 -24.46 23.74 20.70
N GLU A 482 -24.07 24.22 21.88
CA GLU A 482 -23.19 25.36 22.01
C GLU A 482 -22.02 25.05 22.95
N ILE A 483 -20.87 25.63 22.65
CA ILE A 483 -19.69 25.56 23.51
C ILE A 483 -19.21 26.97 23.78
N GLU A 484 -18.94 27.26 25.05
CA GLU A 484 -18.29 28.48 25.48
C GLU A 484 -16.90 28.14 26.02
N VAL A 485 -15.90 28.83 25.47
CA VAL A 485 -14.50 28.72 25.87
C VAL A 485 -14.05 29.98 26.58
N PHE A 486 -13.20 29.81 27.58
CA PHE A 486 -12.54 30.88 28.32
C PHE A 486 -11.03 30.71 28.22
N SER A 487 -10.28 31.80 28.12
CA SER A 487 -8.83 31.76 28.34
C SER A 487 -8.51 31.50 29.81
N GLU A 488 -7.30 31.00 30.11
CA GLU A 488 -6.89 30.66 31.48
C GLU A 488 -7.00 31.85 32.45
N ASN A 489 -6.63 33.03 31.98
CA ASN A 489 -6.74 34.28 32.75
C ASN A 489 -8.15 34.90 32.72
N ASN A 490 -9.12 34.26 32.04
CA ASN A 490 -10.45 34.80 31.73
C ASN A 490 -10.43 36.16 31.00
N GLU A 491 -9.35 36.46 30.28
CA GLU A 491 -9.21 37.69 29.49
C GLU A 491 -10.19 37.76 28.32
N PHE A 492 -10.63 36.61 27.80
CA PHE A 492 -11.68 36.53 26.79
C PHE A 492 -12.53 35.28 26.96
N SER A 493 -13.78 35.38 26.50
CA SER A 493 -14.64 34.22 26.25
C SER A 493 -15.20 34.27 24.84
N LYS A 494 -15.44 33.10 24.26
CA LYS A 494 -16.14 32.98 22.98
C LYS A 494 -17.11 31.81 23.03
N ARG A 495 -18.31 32.05 22.53
CA ARG A 495 -19.37 31.07 22.44
C ARG A 495 -19.60 30.71 20.98
N PHE A 496 -19.67 29.42 20.70
CA PHE A 496 -19.82 28.84 19.37
C PHE A 496 -21.11 28.03 19.28
N TRP A 497 -21.84 28.21 18.19
CA TRP A 497 -22.96 27.38 17.77
C TRP A 497 -22.42 26.31 16.83
N ILE A 498 -22.21 25.09 17.34
CA ILE A 498 -21.37 24.08 16.70
C ILE A 498 -21.73 23.83 15.23
N LEU A 499 -23.01 23.59 14.92
CA LEU A 499 -23.43 23.23 13.56
C LEU A 499 -23.55 24.44 12.61
N GLU A 500 -23.82 25.63 13.13
CA GLU A 500 -23.96 26.85 12.32
C GLU A 500 -22.59 27.41 11.96
N ASP A 501 -21.69 27.51 12.94
CA ASP A 501 -20.33 28.02 12.75
C ASP A 501 -19.47 27.12 11.85
N LEU A 502 -19.73 25.80 11.83
CA LEU A 502 -19.04 24.87 10.94
C LEU A 502 -19.55 24.93 9.50
N ARG A 503 -20.86 25.12 9.28
CA ARG A 503 -21.45 25.23 7.92
C ARG A 503 -20.92 26.43 7.16
N ILE A 504 -20.80 27.58 7.83
CA ILE A 504 -20.26 28.81 7.22
C ILE A 504 -18.86 28.60 6.65
N LYS A 505 -18.05 27.76 7.29
CA LYS A 505 -16.67 27.48 6.86
C LYS A 505 -16.55 26.45 5.73
N GLU A 506 -17.42 25.44 5.69
CA GLU A 506 -17.41 24.45 4.61
C GLU A 506 -17.71 25.15 3.26
N ASP A 507 -18.68 26.07 3.25
CA ASP A 507 -19.03 26.88 2.07
C ASP A 507 -17.90 27.83 1.62
N GLU A 508 -17.08 28.34 2.53
CA GLU A 508 -15.91 29.18 2.20
C GLU A 508 -14.72 28.36 1.66
N SER A 509 -14.62 27.08 2.03
CA SER A 509 -13.52 26.20 1.63
C SER A 509 -13.71 25.57 0.24
N ASP A 510 -14.95 25.50 -0.26
CA ASP A 510 -15.27 25.02 -1.62
C ASP A 510 -15.14 26.13 -2.70
N ILE A 511 -14.81 27.36 -2.29
CA ILE A 511 -14.64 28.54 -3.17
C ILE A 511 -13.15 28.80 -3.49
N ASN A 512 -12.20 28.06 -2.89
CA ASN A 512 -10.75 28.13 -3.20
C ASN A 512 -10.21 26.77 -3.63
#